data_AF-F3Z643-F1
#
_entry.id   AF-F3Z643-F1
#
_cell.length_a   1.000
_cell.length_b   1.000
_cell.length_c   1.000
_cell.angle_alpha   90.00
_cell.angle_beta   90.00
_cell.angle_gamma   90.00
#
_symmetry.space_group_name_H-M   'P 1'
#
loop_
_entity.id
_entity.type
_entity.pdbx_description
1 polymer ?
#
loop_
_entity_poly.entity_id
_entity_poly.type
_entity_poly.pdbx_seq_one_letter_code
_entity_poly.pdbx_strand_id
1 'polypeptide(L)'
;MATAEGGAVARAGGGAGPGAGQDGGDPAPTARPGGSGADAGGATAEVRVGRGGGAGGASGAYDAVVLAGGGARRLGGADKPGLRVGARTLLDRVLTACEGARTTVVVAVPRPVARPVVWAREDPPGGGPLAALDAGLRHVTAARLCLLSADLPFLTSAALTRLHAALDAAPEKDGALYVDADGREQYLTAVYRTAPLREGLERLKDGPDSTPGVLPRGTGGQVRTGGLSLRRLLGPLDLVRVPDEERVSFDCDTWEDLAAARDRIREHGHVLDEWISAVKAELGITLDVDVRLLLDLARDAAHGVDRPAAPLTTFLVGYAAGRAEGGPEAVADAVRKAEALAQRWAAEAK
;
A
#
# COMPACT_ATOMS: atom_id res chain seq x y z
N MET A 1 -6.54 17.31 47.10
CA MET A 1 -6.32 18.78 47.08
C MET A 1 -6.02 19.15 45.64
N ALA A 2 -6.98 19.37 44.73
CA ALA A 2 -8.10 20.30 44.73
C ALA A 2 -7.67 21.77 44.81
N THR A 3 -7.56 22.41 43.65
CA THR A 3 -7.84 23.85 43.46
C THR A 3 -8.56 24.01 42.14
N ALA A 4 -9.72 24.67 42.22
CA ALA A 4 -10.65 24.97 41.17
C ALA A 4 -10.70 26.49 40.97
N GLU A 5 -10.78 26.96 39.73
CA GLU A 5 -11.37 28.24 39.29
C GLU A 5 -11.75 28.00 37.81
N GLY A 6 -12.95 28.27 37.27
CA GLY A 6 -13.99 29.21 37.64
C GLY A 6 -14.05 30.32 36.58
N GLY A 7 -15.01 30.30 35.65
CA GLY A 7 -15.20 31.42 34.72
C GLY A 7 -16.07 31.13 33.49
N ALA A 8 -17.39 31.27 33.65
CA ALA A 8 -18.37 31.29 32.56
C ALA A 8 -18.51 32.69 31.96
N VAL A 9 -18.75 32.79 30.65
CA VAL A 9 -19.32 34.00 30.01
C VAL A 9 -20.41 33.58 29.02
N ALA A 10 -21.48 34.38 29.02
CA ALA A 10 -22.81 34.11 28.53
C ALA A 10 -23.05 34.39 27.03
N ARG A 11 -24.22 33.91 26.59
CA ARG A 11 -24.87 33.98 25.27
C ARG A 11 -25.33 35.38 24.84
N ALA A 12 -25.41 35.59 23.53
CA ALA A 12 -26.53 36.15 22.73
C ALA A 12 -26.13 36.05 21.24
N GLY A 13 -26.93 35.80 20.20
CA GLY A 13 -28.38 35.69 20.01
C GLY A 13 -28.76 36.28 18.63
N GLY A 14 -29.46 35.51 17.78
CA GLY A 14 -30.28 35.96 16.61
C GLY A 14 -29.53 36.33 15.31
N GLY A 15 -30.01 36.06 14.09
CA GLY A 15 -31.26 35.48 13.59
C GLY A 15 -31.49 35.89 12.11
N ALA A 16 -32.25 35.05 11.38
CA ALA A 16 -33.00 35.29 10.11
C ALA A 16 -32.29 35.25 8.72
N GLY A 17 -32.77 34.34 7.85
CA GLY A 17 -32.57 34.28 6.37
C GLY A 17 -33.65 35.09 5.62
N PRO A 18 -34.25 34.63 4.48
CA PRO A 18 -33.84 33.73 3.38
C PRO A 18 -34.16 34.32 1.95
N GLY A 19 -33.91 33.57 0.87
CA GLY A 19 -34.47 33.81 -0.50
C GLY A 19 -33.56 33.27 -1.62
N ALA A 20 -33.83 32.13 -2.28
CA ALA A 20 -34.83 31.86 -3.34
C ALA A 20 -34.38 32.31 -4.75
N GLY A 21 -34.37 31.37 -5.71
CA GLY A 21 -34.26 31.67 -7.15
C GLY A 21 -33.65 30.55 -8.01
N GLN A 22 -34.49 29.59 -8.42
CA GLN A 22 -34.26 28.66 -9.54
C GLN A 22 -34.52 29.40 -10.87
N ASP A 23 -33.85 28.99 -11.97
CA ASP A 23 -34.50 28.54 -13.23
C ASP A 23 -33.64 28.73 -14.49
N GLY A 24 -33.71 27.72 -15.36
CA GLY A 24 -33.50 27.81 -16.82
C GLY A 24 -32.07 27.53 -17.29
N GLY A 25 -31.79 26.62 -18.21
CA GLY A 25 -32.63 25.78 -19.05
C GLY A 25 -31.73 25.06 -20.05
N ASP A 26 -32.00 23.78 -20.27
CA ASP A 26 -31.46 22.98 -21.39
C ASP A 26 -32.25 23.34 -22.66
N PRO A 27 -31.64 23.31 -23.85
CA PRO A 27 -32.09 22.27 -24.78
C PRO A 27 -30.99 21.69 -25.70
N ALA A 28 -30.96 20.37 -25.80
CA ALA A 28 -30.62 19.65 -27.02
C ALA A 28 -31.86 19.62 -27.97
N PRO A 29 -31.88 18.97 -29.16
CA PRO A 29 -30.82 18.34 -29.96
C PRO A 29 -30.89 18.69 -31.47
N THR A 30 -29.87 18.35 -32.27
CA THR A 30 -30.03 18.23 -33.73
C THR A 30 -29.39 16.97 -34.29
N ALA A 31 -30.29 16.03 -34.63
CA ALA A 31 -30.36 15.20 -35.84
C ALA A 31 -29.08 14.60 -36.47
N ARG A 32 -29.08 13.26 -36.51
CA ARG A 32 -28.43 12.42 -37.53
C ARG A 32 -29.14 12.55 -38.88
N PRO A 33 -28.43 12.21 -39.97
CA PRO A 33 -28.79 11.05 -40.80
C PRO A 33 -27.54 10.16 -41.00
N GLY A 34 -27.58 8.87 -41.34
CA GLY A 34 -28.59 8.04 -41.97
C GLY A 34 -27.92 7.27 -43.12
N GLY A 35 -27.75 5.95 -42.96
CA GLY A 35 -27.43 4.96 -44.01
C GLY A 35 -25.99 4.93 -44.52
N SER A 36 -25.40 3.84 -45.01
CA SER A 36 -25.76 2.43 -45.18
C SER A 36 -24.60 1.83 -45.98
N GLY A 37 -24.22 0.57 -45.76
CA GLY A 37 -23.44 -0.18 -46.76
C GLY A 37 -22.25 -0.93 -46.18
N ALA A 38 -22.44 -2.24 -46.05
CA ALA A 38 -21.40 -3.20 -45.77
C ALA A 38 -20.42 -3.33 -46.96
N ASP A 39 -19.14 -3.56 -46.68
CA ASP A 39 -18.48 -4.76 -47.20
C ASP A 39 -17.20 -5.10 -46.40
N ALA A 40 -16.90 -6.39 -46.37
CA ALA A 40 -15.84 -7.01 -45.61
C ALA A 40 -14.48 -6.94 -46.32
N GLY A 41 -13.39 -6.91 -45.55
CA GLY A 41 -12.04 -7.10 -46.06
C GLY A 41 -10.98 -6.85 -45.00
N GLY A 42 -10.30 -7.91 -44.56
CA GLY A 42 -9.46 -7.93 -43.37
C GLY A 42 -8.25 -7.00 -43.39
N ALA A 43 -7.92 -6.49 -42.21
CA ALA A 43 -6.60 -5.94 -41.91
C ALA A 43 -6.32 -6.12 -40.41
N THR A 44 -5.15 -6.68 -40.15
CA THR A 44 -4.52 -6.94 -38.86
C THR A 44 -4.58 -5.74 -37.90
N ALA A 45 -5.21 -5.93 -36.74
CA ALA A 45 -5.25 -4.91 -35.69
C ALA A 45 -3.97 -4.96 -34.85
N GLU A 46 -3.03 -4.07 -35.19
CA GLU A 46 -1.99 -3.61 -34.27
C GLU A 46 -2.66 -2.93 -33.07
N VAL A 47 -2.35 -3.42 -31.87
CA VAL A 47 -2.82 -2.83 -30.61
C VAL A 47 -2.09 -1.49 -30.40
N ARG A 48 -2.77 -0.40 -30.76
CA ARG A 48 -2.36 0.96 -30.37
C ARG A 48 -2.68 1.15 -28.89
N VAL A 49 -1.65 1.25 -28.05
CA VAL A 49 -1.76 1.61 -26.64
C VAL A 49 -2.17 3.09 -26.56
N GLY A 50 -3.46 3.33 -26.36
CA GLY A 50 -3.99 4.65 -26.03
C GLY A 50 -3.56 5.06 -24.64
N ARG A 51 -2.80 6.15 -24.56
CA ARG A 51 -2.48 6.87 -23.32
C ARG A 51 -3.72 7.64 -22.89
N GLY A 52 -4.34 7.28 -21.76
CA GLY A 52 -5.51 8.00 -21.26
C GLY A 52 -5.94 7.58 -19.86
N GLY A 53 -5.87 8.54 -18.93
CA GLY A 53 -6.84 8.74 -17.85
C GLY A 53 -6.72 7.83 -16.63
N GLY A 54 -6.35 8.42 -15.50
CA GLY A 54 -6.42 7.78 -14.19
C GLY A 54 -7.82 7.20 -13.94
N ALA A 55 -7.87 5.90 -13.70
CA ALA A 55 -9.03 5.21 -13.19
C ALA A 55 -8.63 4.53 -11.88
N GLY A 56 -8.90 5.20 -10.75
CA GLY A 56 -9.17 4.53 -9.50
C GLY A 56 -10.48 3.74 -9.65
N GLY A 57 -10.44 2.65 -10.41
CA GLY A 57 -11.56 1.76 -10.65
C GLY A 57 -11.60 0.70 -9.55
N ALA A 58 -12.69 0.73 -8.78
CA ALA A 58 -12.94 -0.09 -7.60
C ALA A 58 -12.56 -1.58 -7.76
N SER A 59 -11.38 -1.95 -7.28
CA SER A 59 -11.14 -3.31 -6.79
C SER A 59 -12.16 -3.53 -5.67
N GLY A 60 -13.02 -4.54 -5.80
CA GLY A 60 -14.08 -4.80 -4.83
C GLY A 60 -13.56 -4.79 -3.39
N ALA A 61 -14.36 -4.26 -2.46
CA ALA A 61 -14.07 -4.20 -1.03
C ALA A 61 -13.40 -5.50 -0.52
N TYR A 62 -12.15 -5.39 -0.05
CA TYR A 62 -11.38 -6.49 0.52
C TYR A 62 -10.90 -6.15 1.94
N ASP A 63 -10.60 -7.19 2.72
CA ASP A 63 -9.87 -7.08 3.97
C ASP A 63 -8.49 -7.74 3.81
N ALA A 64 -7.53 -7.36 4.64
CA ALA A 64 -6.17 -7.91 4.63
C ALA A 64 -5.86 -8.59 5.97
N VAL A 65 -5.22 -9.76 5.92
CA VAL A 65 -4.64 -10.45 7.07
C VAL A 65 -3.14 -10.57 6.84
N VAL A 66 -2.37 -9.93 7.72
CA VAL A 66 -0.91 -9.96 7.71
C VAL A 66 -0.43 -10.87 8.84
N LEU A 67 0.24 -11.96 8.47
CA LEU A 67 0.84 -12.90 9.41
C LEU A 67 2.22 -12.38 9.80
N ALA A 68 2.31 -11.77 10.98
CA ALA A 68 3.55 -11.21 11.55
C ALA A 68 4.11 -12.08 12.69
N GLY A 69 3.70 -13.35 12.73
CA GLY A 69 4.16 -14.33 13.71
C GLY A 69 5.31 -15.18 13.15
N GLY A 70 6.26 -15.53 14.02
CA GLY A 70 7.38 -16.41 13.68
C GLY A 70 8.57 -16.11 14.57
N GLY A 71 9.13 -17.12 15.24
CA GLY A 71 10.20 -16.92 16.23
C GLY A 71 11.56 -16.51 15.64
N ALA A 72 11.62 -16.11 14.36
CA ALA A 72 12.81 -15.61 13.68
C ALA A 72 14.09 -16.41 13.99
N ARG A 73 13.97 -17.75 14.01
CA ARG A 73 15.03 -18.64 14.50
C ARG A 73 16.34 -18.46 13.74
N ARG A 74 16.24 -18.19 12.43
CA ARG A 74 17.38 -17.95 11.52
C ARG A 74 17.99 -16.55 11.64
N LEU A 75 17.30 -15.63 12.30
CA LEU A 75 17.75 -14.25 12.57
C LEU A 75 18.18 -14.08 14.03
N GLY A 76 18.51 -15.19 14.72
CA GLY A 76 18.96 -15.16 16.11
C GLY A 76 17.88 -14.75 17.12
N GLY A 77 16.59 -14.92 16.79
CA GLY A 77 15.48 -14.51 17.65
C GLY A 77 15.13 -13.02 17.54
N ALA A 78 15.67 -12.31 16.55
CA ALA A 78 15.32 -10.91 16.28
C ALA A 78 13.83 -10.75 15.95
N ASP A 79 13.25 -9.60 16.27
CA ASP A 79 11.87 -9.29 15.88
C ASP A 79 11.77 -9.00 14.37
N LYS A 80 11.61 -10.06 13.56
CA LYS A 80 11.64 -10.01 12.08
C LYS A 80 10.75 -8.92 11.49
N PRO A 81 9.45 -8.78 11.85
CA PRO A 81 8.60 -7.73 11.28
C PRO A 81 9.07 -6.30 11.61
N GLY A 82 9.84 -6.13 12.69
CA GLY A 82 10.44 -4.85 13.10
C GLY A 82 11.77 -4.53 12.41
N LEU A 83 12.38 -5.47 11.67
CA LEU A 83 13.58 -5.22 10.90
C LEU A 83 13.31 -4.21 9.79
N ARG A 84 14.29 -3.35 9.52
CA ARG A 84 14.15 -2.25 8.56
C ARG A 84 14.82 -2.56 7.23
N VAL A 85 14.12 -2.24 6.15
CA VAL A 85 14.68 -2.06 4.81
C VAL A 85 14.41 -0.61 4.45
N GLY A 86 15.44 0.19 4.18
CA GLY A 86 15.30 1.65 4.12
C GLY A 86 14.82 2.25 5.44
N ALA A 87 13.92 3.24 5.38
CA ALA A 87 13.42 3.95 6.57
C ALA A 87 12.27 3.21 7.30
N ARG A 88 11.64 2.23 6.65
CA ARG A 88 10.42 1.55 7.14
C ARG A 88 10.74 0.16 7.67
N THR A 89 9.95 -0.29 8.65
CA THR A 89 9.95 -1.70 9.06
C THR A 89 9.39 -2.57 7.95
N LEU A 90 9.75 -3.86 7.92
CA LEU A 90 9.18 -4.83 6.99
C LEU A 90 7.65 -4.86 7.11
N LEU A 91 7.13 -4.85 8.34
CA LEU A 91 5.69 -4.79 8.59
C LEU A 91 5.06 -3.52 8.00
N ASP A 92 5.64 -2.34 8.24
CA ASP A 92 5.09 -1.07 7.73
C ASP A 92 5.09 -1.00 6.20
N ARG A 93 6.02 -1.69 5.52
CA ARG A 93 6.00 -1.81 4.05
C ARG A 93 4.79 -2.61 3.57
N VAL A 94 4.53 -3.77 4.18
CA VAL A 94 3.34 -4.59 3.88
C VAL A 94 2.05 -3.84 4.22
N LEU A 95 2.04 -3.13 5.34
CA LEU A 95 0.90 -2.31 5.75
C LEU A 95 0.64 -1.14 4.78
N THR A 96 1.68 -0.57 4.18
CA THR A 96 1.53 0.45 3.12
C THR A 96 0.82 -0.14 1.90
N ALA A 97 1.21 -1.34 1.46
CA ALA A 97 0.57 -2.00 0.31
C ALA A 97 -0.93 -2.27 0.54
N CYS A 98 -1.34 -2.44 1.81
CA CYS A 98 -2.72 -2.69 2.19
C CYS A 98 -3.57 -1.42 2.34
N GLU A 99 -3.16 -0.25 1.83
CA GLU A 99 -3.89 1.03 2.03
C GLU A 99 -5.35 0.96 1.55
N GLY A 100 -5.61 0.23 0.47
CA GLY A 100 -6.96 0.02 -0.06
C GLY A 100 -7.81 -1.00 0.71
N ALA A 101 -7.28 -1.68 1.72
CA ALA A 101 -8.04 -2.65 2.52
C ALA A 101 -9.01 -1.91 3.45
N ARG A 102 -10.26 -2.40 3.55
CA ARG A 102 -11.23 -1.83 4.50
C ARG A 102 -10.81 -2.09 5.95
N THR A 103 -10.37 -3.32 6.22
CA THR A 103 -9.82 -3.74 7.51
C THR A 103 -8.50 -4.44 7.28
N THR A 104 -7.46 -4.01 7.99
CA THR A 104 -6.16 -4.70 8.03
C THR A 104 -5.98 -5.33 9.40
N VAL A 105 -5.87 -6.66 9.43
CA VAL A 105 -5.69 -7.47 10.62
C VAL A 105 -4.25 -7.93 10.68
N VAL A 106 -3.53 -7.62 11.75
CA VAL A 106 -2.16 -8.10 11.98
C VAL A 106 -2.20 -9.18 13.05
N VAL A 107 -1.74 -10.38 12.71
CA VAL A 107 -1.72 -11.52 13.63
C VAL A 107 -0.35 -11.64 14.26
N ALA A 108 -0.16 -10.98 15.41
CA ALA A 108 1.06 -10.95 16.19
C ALA A 108 0.83 -10.31 17.56
N VAL A 109 1.90 -10.24 18.37
CA VAL A 109 1.92 -9.38 19.55
C VAL A 109 1.87 -7.91 19.10
N PRO A 110 0.97 -7.07 19.67
CA PRO A 110 0.86 -5.66 19.33
C PRO A 110 2.17 -4.90 19.46
N ARG A 111 2.38 -3.93 18.56
CA ARG A 111 3.59 -3.11 18.45
C ARG A 111 3.28 -1.79 17.74
N PRO A 112 4.16 -0.77 17.84
CA PRO A 112 4.03 0.45 17.06
C PRO A 112 4.02 0.14 15.55
N VAL A 113 3.07 0.74 14.83
CA VAL A 113 2.90 0.63 13.38
C VAL A 113 2.50 1.99 12.82
N ALA A 114 2.82 2.25 11.55
CA ALA A 114 2.60 3.55 10.91
C ALA A 114 1.13 3.87 10.61
N ARG A 115 0.21 2.90 10.74
CA ARG A 115 -1.22 3.07 10.47
C ARG A 115 -2.10 2.22 11.40
N PRO A 116 -3.38 2.56 11.57
CA PRO A 116 -4.31 1.76 12.37
C PRO A 116 -4.47 0.34 11.80
N VAL A 117 -4.48 -0.65 12.70
CA VAL A 117 -4.71 -2.07 12.38
C VAL A 117 -5.54 -2.73 13.49
N VAL A 118 -6.19 -3.83 13.16
CA VAL A 118 -6.81 -4.73 14.15
C VAL A 118 -5.77 -5.78 14.54
N TRP A 119 -5.48 -5.89 15.84
CA TRP A 119 -4.57 -6.93 16.34
C TRP A 119 -5.34 -8.21 16.63
N ALA A 120 -4.83 -9.32 16.11
CA ALA A 120 -5.29 -10.66 16.44
C ALA A 120 -4.13 -11.52 16.94
N ARG A 121 -4.45 -12.61 17.63
CA ARG A 121 -3.44 -13.56 18.13
C ARG A 121 -3.95 -14.98 17.97
N GLU A 122 -3.04 -15.88 17.63
CA GLU A 122 -3.25 -17.32 17.67
C GLU A 122 -3.67 -17.76 19.07
N ASP A 123 -4.56 -18.76 19.15
CA ASP A 123 -4.90 -19.43 20.39
C ASP A 123 -4.75 -20.97 20.22
N PRO A 124 -3.78 -21.61 20.91
CA PRO A 124 -2.77 -20.99 21.77
C PRO A 124 -1.72 -20.20 20.96
N PRO A 125 -1.02 -19.23 21.59
CA PRO A 125 0.06 -18.50 20.94
C PRO A 125 1.15 -19.42 20.39
N GLY A 126 1.66 -19.14 19.18
CA GLY A 126 2.66 -19.96 18.51
C GLY A 126 2.09 -21.17 17.78
N GLY A 127 0.77 -21.19 17.52
CA GLY A 127 0.08 -22.27 16.80
C GLY A 127 0.49 -22.42 15.33
N GLY A 128 1.19 -21.42 14.77
CA GLY A 128 1.71 -21.44 13.41
C GLY A 128 0.74 -20.81 12.40
N PRO A 129 1.12 -20.74 11.11
CA PRO A 129 0.42 -19.93 10.11
C PRO A 129 -1.07 -20.25 9.94
N LEU A 130 -1.50 -21.51 10.10
CA LEU A 130 -2.92 -21.87 10.02
C LEU A 130 -3.71 -21.32 11.21
N ALA A 131 -3.17 -21.42 12.43
CA ALA A 131 -3.78 -20.83 13.62
C ALA A 131 -3.80 -19.30 13.53
N ALA A 132 -2.79 -18.72 12.89
CA ALA A 132 -2.72 -17.29 12.66
C ALA A 132 -3.80 -16.85 11.67
N LEU A 133 -3.98 -17.59 10.57
CA LEU A 133 -5.05 -17.36 9.61
C LEU A 133 -6.45 -17.51 10.24
N ASP A 134 -6.70 -18.56 11.04
CA ASP A 134 -7.97 -18.72 11.77
C ASP A 134 -8.23 -17.52 12.70
N ALA A 135 -7.19 -17.02 13.38
CA ALA A 135 -7.28 -15.82 14.21
C ALA A 135 -7.62 -14.55 13.42
N GLY A 136 -6.94 -14.34 12.29
CA GLY A 136 -7.20 -13.20 11.41
C GLY A 136 -8.60 -13.25 10.79
N LEU A 137 -9.04 -14.42 10.33
CA LEU A 137 -10.34 -14.63 9.68
C LEU A 137 -11.53 -14.28 10.55
N ARG A 138 -11.42 -14.29 11.88
CA ARG A 138 -12.49 -13.85 12.79
C ARG A 138 -12.87 -12.37 12.61
N HIS A 139 -11.96 -11.56 12.07
CA HIS A 139 -12.15 -10.13 11.86
C HIS A 139 -12.47 -9.76 10.40
N VAL A 140 -12.43 -10.74 9.49
CA VAL A 140 -12.67 -10.54 8.06
C VAL A 140 -14.17 -10.57 7.76
N THR A 141 -14.69 -9.53 7.13
CA THR A 141 -16.09 -9.44 6.70
C THR A 141 -16.24 -9.29 5.19
N ALA A 142 -15.16 -8.94 4.48
CA ALA A 142 -15.15 -8.81 3.03
C ALA A 142 -15.29 -10.18 2.34
N ALA A 143 -15.86 -10.16 1.13
CA ALA A 143 -15.92 -11.32 0.26
C ALA A 143 -14.53 -11.78 -0.21
N ARG A 144 -13.54 -10.87 -0.18
CA ARG A 144 -12.14 -11.11 -0.55
C ARG A 144 -11.20 -10.84 0.61
N LEU A 145 -10.19 -11.70 0.74
CA LEU A 145 -9.12 -11.61 1.72
C LEU A 145 -7.76 -11.56 1.02
N CYS A 146 -6.97 -10.52 1.26
CA CYS A 146 -5.53 -10.54 1.01
C CYS A 146 -4.83 -11.24 2.17
N LEU A 147 -4.12 -12.35 1.93
CA LEU A 147 -3.33 -13.05 2.93
C LEU A 147 -1.85 -12.83 2.65
N LEU A 148 -1.16 -12.20 3.61
CA LEU A 148 0.18 -11.65 3.41
C LEU A 148 1.14 -12.08 4.52
N SER A 149 2.39 -12.36 4.17
CA SER A 149 3.50 -12.41 5.13
C SER A 149 3.94 -10.99 5.50
N ALA A 150 4.49 -10.80 6.71
CA ALA A 150 4.90 -9.49 7.21
C ALA A 150 6.30 -9.04 6.77
N ASP A 151 6.98 -9.83 5.95
CA ASP A 151 8.40 -9.71 5.59
C ASP A 151 8.63 -9.55 4.09
N LEU A 152 7.65 -8.96 3.39
CA LEU A 152 7.66 -8.72 1.94
C LEU A 152 8.11 -7.26 1.63
N PRO A 153 9.42 -6.97 1.53
CA PRO A 153 9.93 -5.60 1.37
C PRO A 153 9.51 -4.90 0.08
N PHE A 154 9.13 -5.66 -0.95
CA PHE A 154 8.80 -5.14 -2.29
C PHE A 154 7.31 -5.21 -2.62
N LEU A 155 6.47 -5.63 -1.68
CA LEU A 155 5.03 -5.66 -1.90
C LEU A 155 4.49 -4.23 -2.06
N THR A 156 3.63 -4.03 -3.08
CA THR A 156 3.00 -2.75 -3.38
C THR A 156 1.48 -2.89 -3.52
N SER A 157 0.75 -1.77 -3.40
CA SER A 157 -0.69 -1.75 -3.67
C SER A 157 -1.00 -2.16 -5.12
N ALA A 158 -0.12 -1.83 -6.07
CA ALA A 158 -0.24 -2.24 -7.47
C ALA A 158 -0.14 -3.77 -7.62
N ALA A 159 0.72 -4.43 -6.84
CA ALA A 159 0.79 -5.89 -6.80
C ALA A 159 -0.52 -6.52 -6.32
N LEU A 160 -1.12 -5.97 -5.26
CA LEU A 160 -2.44 -6.43 -4.80
C LEU A 160 -3.53 -6.19 -5.86
N THR A 161 -3.51 -5.05 -6.54
CA THR A 161 -4.41 -4.77 -7.67
C THR A 161 -4.27 -5.80 -8.79
N ARG A 162 -3.05 -6.25 -9.10
CA ARG A 162 -2.82 -7.31 -10.10
C ARG A 162 -3.44 -8.65 -9.68
N LEU A 163 -3.30 -9.04 -8.41
CA LEU A 163 -3.94 -10.25 -7.89
C LEU A 163 -5.47 -10.16 -7.94
N HIS A 164 -6.04 -9.01 -7.57
CA HIS A 164 -7.48 -8.78 -7.68
C HIS A 164 -7.97 -8.86 -9.13
N ALA A 165 -7.29 -8.19 -10.06
CA ALA A 165 -7.63 -8.23 -11.48
C ALA A 165 -7.56 -9.65 -12.06
N ALA A 166 -6.55 -10.44 -11.66
CA ALA A 166 -6.43 -11.85 -12.06
C ALA A 166 -7.60 -12.69 -11.53
N LEU A 167 -8.03 -12.47 -10.29
CA LEU A 167 -9.19 -13.16 -9.70
C LEU A 167 -10.53 -12.68 -10.30
N ASP A 168 -10.64 -11.41 -10.69
CA ASP A 168 -11.80 -10.86 -11.39
C ASP A 168 -11.97 -11.50 -12.79
N ALA A 169 -10.86 -11.76 -13.47
CA ALA A 169 -10.85 -12.43 -14.78
C ALA A 169 -11.17 -13.94 -14.71
N ALA A 170 -11.14 -14.55 -13.52
CA ALA A 170 -11.40 -15.98 -13.31
C ALA A 170 -12.43 -16.18 -12.18
N PRO A 171 -13.73 -15.89 -12.44
CA PRO A 171 -14.77 -15.88 -11.43
C PRO A 171 -14.99 -17.23 -10.72
N GLU A 172 -14.66 -18.33 -11.39
CA GLU A 172 -14.74 -19.70 -10.88
C GLU A 172 -13.62 -20.09 -9.92
N LYS A 173 -12.53 -19.32 -9.87
CA LYS A 173 -11.36 -19.61 -9.04
C LYS A 173 -11.55 -19.17 -7.60
N ASP A 174 -10.98 -19.92 -6.67
CA ASP A 174 -11.03 -19.64 -5.23
C ASP A 174 -10.08 -18.51 -4.82
N GLY A 175 -9.09 -18.17 -5.64
CA GLY A 175 -8.13 -17.12 -5.36
C GLY A 175 -7.08 -16.93 -6.45
N ALA A 176 -6.15 -16.02 -6.21
CA ALA A 176 -4.99 -15.74 -7.03
C ALA A 176 -3.76 -15.59 -6.14
N LEU A 177 -2.62 -16.16 -6.54
CA LEU A 177 -1.34 -16.05 -5.83
C LEU A 177 -0.19 -15.72 -6.77
N TYR A 178 0.89 -15.20 -6.20
CA TYR A 178 2.15 -15.05 -6.92
C TYR A 178 2.91 -16.37 -7.04
N VAL A 179 3.54 -16.58 -8.19
CA VAL A 179 4.49 -17.66 -8.44
C VAL A 179 5.86 -17.03 -8.70
N ASP A 180 6.86 -17.40 -7.90
CA ASP A 180 8.21 -16.87 -8.05
C ASP A 180 8.93 -17.46 -9.28
N ALA A 181 10.15 -16.94 -9.55
CA ALA A 181 10.95 -17.37 -10.68
C ALA A 181 11.36 -18.86 -10.64
N ASP A 182 11.34 -19.48 -9.46
CA ASP A 182 11.61 -20.91 -9.27
C ASP A 182 10.35 -21.77 -9.43
N GLY A 183 9.21 -21.15 -9.77
CA GLY A 183 7.93 -21.82 -9.95
C GLY A 183 7.21 -22.13 -8.63
N ARG A 184 7.63 -21.55 -7.50
CA ARG A 184 6.99 -21.81 -6.21
C ARG A 184 5.79 -20.91 -6.00
N GLU A 185 4.70 -21.53 -5.54
CA GLU A 185 3.46 -20.84 -5.20
C GLU A 185 3.57 -20.15 -3.84
N GLN A 186 3.30 -18.85 -3.82
CA GLN A 186 3.45 -17.99 -2.65
C GLN A 186 2.10 -17.80 -1.96
N TYR A 187 1.68 -18.80 -1.18
CA TYR A 187 0.39 -18.83 -0.49
C TYR A 187 0.17 -17.68 0.52
N LEU A 188 1.25 -17.03 0.96
CA LEU A 188 1.21 -15.83 1.83
C LEU A 188 1.52 -14.54 1.05
N THR A 189 1.34 -14.56 -0.26
CA THR A 189 1.29 -13.36 -1.11
C THR A 189 0.16 -13.55 -2.12
N ALA A 190 -1.08 -13.57 -1.61
CA ALA A 190 -2.24 -14.04 -2.35
C ALA A 190 -3.53 -13.31 -1.97
N VAL A 191 -4.52 -13.35 -2.87
CA VAL A 191 -5.91 -12.93 -2.66
C VAL A 191 -6.80 -14.15 -2.76
N TYR A 192 -7.67 -14.34 -1.78
CA TYR A 192 -8.62 -15.45 -1.73
C TYR A 192 -10.05 -14.94 -1.66
N ARG A 193 -10.98 -15.74 -2.19
CA ARG A 193 -12.39 -15.65 -1.81
C ARG A 193 -12.53 -16.16 -0.38
N THR A 194 -13.22 -15.39 0.45
CA THR A 194 -13.31 -15.67 1.89
C THR A 194 -14.16 -16.91 2.18
N ALA A 195 -15.20 -17.19 1.39
CA ALA A 195 -16.09 -18.33 1.63
C ALA A 195 -15.37 -19.70 1.53
N PRO A 196 -14.65 -20.03 0.43
CA PRO A 196 -13.89 -21.29 0.34
C PRO A 196 -12.86 -21.48 1.46
N LEU A 197 -12.21 -20.39 1.90
CA LEU A 197 -11.28 -20.43 3.04
C LEU A 197 -11.97 -20.82 4.35
N ARG A 198 -13.13 -20.21 4.64
CA ARG A 198 -13.90 -20.53 5.86
C ARG A 198 -14.39 -21.97 5.81
N GLU A 199 -14.96 -22.40 4.70
CA GLU A 199 -15.44 -23.77 4.54
C GLU A 199 -14.31 -24.79 4.66
N GLY A 200 -13.16 -24.53 4.05
CA GLY A 200 -11.98 -25.39 4.18
C GLY A 200 -11.48 -25.48 5.61
N LEU A 201 -11.53 -24.38 6.34
CA LEU A 201 -11.10 -24.32 7.74
C LEU A 201 -12.07 -25.10 8.65
N GLU A 202 -13.37 -24.98 8.44
CA GLU A 202 -14.37 -25.78 9.18
C GLU A 202 -14.23 -27.28 8.85
N ARG A 203 -14.02 -27.66 7.57
CA ARG A 203 -13.72 -29.06 7.21
C ARG A 203 -12.49 -29.61 7.92
N LEU A 204 -11.43 -28.80 8.09
CA LEU A 204 -10.25 -29.22 8.84
C LEU A 204 -10.51 -29.36 10.33
N LYS A 205 -11.42 -28.56 10.89
CA LYS A 205 -11.85 -28.66 12.29
C LYS A 205 -12.71 -29.91 12.55
N ASP A 206 -13.49 -30.35 11.56
CA ASP A 206 -14.44 -31.46 11.65
C ASP A 206 -13.91 -32.82 11.12
N GLY A 207 -12.73 -32.84 10.46
CA GLY A 207 -12.20 -34.02 9.77
C GLY A 207 -11.52 -35.09 10.66
N PRO A 208 -11.35 -36.34 10.20
CA PRO A 208 -10.86 -37.48 11.01
C PRO A 208 -9.40 -37.38 11.50
N ASP A 209 -8.59 -36.49 10.90
CA ASP A 209 -7.26 -36.11 11.39
C ASP A 209 -7.32 -35.18 12.63
N SER A 210 -8.51 -34.69 13.00
CA SER A 210 -8.77 -34.14 14.33
C SER A 210 -8.66 -35.29 15.32
N THR A 211 -7.45 -35.57 15.82
CA THR A 211 -7.25 -36.68 16.76
C THR A 211 -8.16 -36.45 17.98
N PRO A 212 -9.09 -37.38 18.30
CA PRO A 212 -9.86 -37.30 19.54
C PRO A 212 -8.87 -37.36 20.71
N GLY A 213 -8.60 -36.21 21.35
CA GLY A 213 -7.67 -36.09 22.46
C GLY A 213 -6.37 -35.31 22.22
N VAL A 214 -6.06 -34.83 20.99
CA VAL A 214 -4.86 -34.00 20.70
C VAL A 214 -5.18 -32.56 20.30
N LEU A 215 -6.46 -32.23 20.11
CA LEU A 215 -6.91 -30.83 20.12
C LEU A 215 -7.53 -30.54 21.49
N PRO A 216 -6.78 -30.08 22.51
CA PRO A 216 -7.45 -29.67 23.74
C PRO A 216 -8.41 -28.53 23.40
N ARG A 217 -9.68 -28.66 23.77
CA ARG A 217 -10.61 -27.53 23.64
C ARG A 217 -9.99 -26.33 24.35
N GLY A 218 -9.84 -25.20 23.64
CA GLY A 218 -9.50 -23.94 24.28
C GLY A 218 -10.62 -23.55 25.27
N THR A 219 -10.30 -22.70 26.24
CA THR A 219 -11.32 -22.04 27.07
C THR A 219 -12.30 -21.32 26.15
N GLY A 220 -13.50 -21.87 25.95
CA GLY A 220 -14.53 -21.32 25.04
C GLY A 220 -15.03 -22.26 23.94
N GLY A 221 -14.58 -23.53 23.86
CA GLY A 221 -15.16 -24.51 22.94
C GLY A 221 -14.62 -24.47 21.50
N GLN A 222 -13.52 -23.75 21.27
CA GLN A 222 -12.90 -23.59 19.95
C GLN A 222 -11.94 -24.75 19.59
N VAL A 223 -11.99 -25.21 18.34
CA VAL A 223 -11.16 -26.28 17.79
C VAL A 223 -9.75 -25.77 17.52
N ARG A 224 -8.71 -26.47 18.04
CA ARG A 224 -7.31 -26.06 17.88
C ARG A 224 -6.81 -26.35 16.46
N THR A 225 -6.27 -25.34 15.80
CA THR A 225 -5.62 -25.45 14.48
C THR A 225 -4.09 -25.53 14.58
N GLY A 226 -3.54 -25.54 15.79
CA GLY A 226 -2.10 -25.61 16.03
C GLY A 226 -1.46 -26.91 15.52
N GLY A 227 -0.34 -26.79 14.81
CA GLY A 227 0.43 -27.94 14.29
C GLY A 227 -0.03 -28.48 12.92
N LEU A 228 -1.16 -28.01 12.39
CA LEU A 228 -1.59 -28.31 11.03
C LEU A 228 -0.91 -27.38 10.00
N SER A 229 -0.54 -27.93 8.85
CA SER A 229 0.09 -27.16 7.78
C SER A 229 -0.93 -26.32 7.01
N LEU A 230 -0.60 -25.04 6.77
CA LEU A 230 -1.37 -24.13 5.93
C LEU A 230 -1.67 -24.73 4.54
N ARG A 231 -0.75 -25.57 4.02
CA ARG A 231 -0.89 -26.25 2.73
C ARG A 231 -2.08 -27.21 2.68
N ARG A 232 -2.54 -27.76 3.82
CA ARG A 232 -3.73 -28.61 3.86
C ARG A 232 -5.01 -27.83 3.60
N LEU A 233 -5.04 -26.55 4.00
CA LEU A 233 -6.17 -25.66 3.72
C LEU A 233 -6.11 -25.11 2.29
N LEU A 234 -4.94 -24.63 1.88
CA LEU A 234 -4.80 -23.84 0.65
C LEU A 234 -4.50 -24.69 -0.59
N GLY A 235 -3.86 -25.85 -0.44
CA GLY A 235 -3.50 -26.74 -1.54
C GLY A 235 -4.69 -27.29 -2.34
N PRO A 236 -5.85 -27.59 -1.71
CA PRO A 236 -7.05 -28.00 -2.44
C PRO A 236 -7.80 -26.87 -3.17
N LEU A 237 -7.46 -25.61 -2.94
CA LEU A 237 -8.13 -24.48 -3.59
C LEU A 237 -7.70 -24.39 -5.06
N ASP A 238 -8.64 -24.01 -5.94
CA ASP A 238 -8.31 -23.75 -7.34
C ASP A 238 -7.87 -22.29 -7.52
N LEU A 239 -6.57 -22.08 -7.74
CA LEU A 239 -5.94 -20.77 -7.69
C LEU A 239 -5.38 -20.33 -9.04
N VAL A 240 -5.58 -19.05 -9.37
CA VAL A 240 -4.88 -18.38 -10.47
C VAL A 240 -3.42 -18.18 -10.08
N ARG A 241 -2.51 -18.54 -10.98
CA ARG A 241 -1.07 -18.32 -10.85
C ARG A 241 -0.68 -17.03 -11.57
N VAL A 242 -0.22 -16.04 -10.83
CA VAL A 242 0.28 -14.77 -11.37
C VAL A 242 1.81 -14.78 -11.28
N PRO A 243 2.55 -14.56 -12.39
CA PRO A 243 4.01 -14.53 -12.34
C PRO A 243 4.50 -13.33 -11.51
N ASP A 244 5.51 -13.57 -10.66
CA ASP A 244 6.17 -12.52 -9.90
C ASP A 244 7.39 -11.94 -10.65
N GLU A 245 7.10 -11.09 -11.64
CA GLU A 245 8.14 -10.44 -12.44
C GLU A 245 8.91 -9.35 -11.67
N GLU A 246 8.28 -8.76 -10.65
CA GLU A 246 8.80 -7.61 -9.90
C GLU A 246 9.49 -8.02 -8.58
N ARG A 247 9.47 -9.32 -8.24
CA ARG A 247 9.94 -9.91 -6.98
C ARG A 247 9.14 -9.42 -5.76
N VAL A 248 7.84 -9.18 -5.92
CA VAL A 248 6.94 -8.69 -4.86
C VAL A 248 6.68 -9.73 -3.78
N SER A 249 6.83 -11.02 -4.09
CA SER A 249 6.71 -12.13 -3.12
C SER A 249 8.04 -12.51 -2.48
N PHE A 250 9.12 -11.76 -2.74
CA PHE A 250 10.40 -11.96 -2.06
C PHE A 250 10.23 -11.71 -0.56
N ASP A 251 10.62 -12.68 0.28
CA ASP A 251 10.54 -12.61 1.73
C ASP A 251 11.93 -12.56 2.37
N CYS A 252 12.07 -11.77 3.44
CA CYS A 252 13.36 -11.61 4.13
C CYS A 252 13.59 -12.66 5.22
N ASP A 253 13.80 -13.92 4.87
CA ASP A 253 13.96 -15.04 5.81
C ASP A 253 15.30 -15.12 6.56
N THR A 254 16.33 -14.54 5.98
CA THR A 254 17.71 -14.54 6.49
C THR A 254 18.31 -13.13 6.51
N TRP A 255 19.47 -13.00 7.16
CA TRP A 255 20.24 -11.75 7.13
C TRP A 255 20.73 -11.39 5.73
N GLU A 256 20.99 -12.39 4.90
CA GLU A 256 21.39 -12.23 3.50
C GLU A 256 20.23 -11.67 2.67
N ASP A 257 19.01 -12.20 2.86
CA ASP A 257 17.82 -11.67 2.19
C ASP A 257 17.54 -10.22 2.56
N LEU A 258 17.74 -9.87 3.84
CA LEU A 258 17.59 -8.49 4.31
C LEU A 258 18.65 -7.54 3.73
N ALA A 259 19.90 -8.01 3.59
CA ALA A 259 20.97 -7.25 2.95
C ALA A 259 20.65 -7.02 1.47
N ALA A 260 20.30 -8.08 0.74
CA ALA A 260 19.88 -8.00 -0.66
C ALA A 260 18.68 -7.06 -0.84
N ALA A 261 17.72 -7.10 0.09
CA ALA A 261 16.58 -6.19 0.06
C ALA A 261 17.00 -4.72 0.20
N ARG A 262 17.92 -4.41 1.12
CA ARG A 262 18.43 -3.06 1.35
C ARG A 262 19.20 -2.54 0.15
N ASP A 263 20.02 -3.38 -0.46
CA ASP A 263 20.82 -3.01 -1.63
C ASP A 263 19.92 -2.74 -2.83
N ARG A 264 18.90 -3.58 -3.08
CA ARG A 264 17.93 -3.36 -4.15
C ARG A 264 17.15 -2.05 -4.00
N ILE A 265 16.69 -1.71 -2.80
CA ILE A 265 16.01 -0.42 -2.56
C ILE A 265 16.95 0.76 -2.82
N ARG A 266 18.25 0.61 -2.50
CA ARG A 266 19.26 1.64 -2.78
C ARG A 266 19.51 1.81 -4.28
N GLU A 267 19.52 0.72 -5.04
CA GLU A 267 19.75 0.73 -6.50
C GLU A 267 18.59 1.34 -7.29
N HIS A 268 17.33 1.13 -6.88
CA HIS A 268 16.14 1.50 -7.66
C HIS A 268 15.64 2.95 -7.45
N GLY A 269 16.43 3.85 -6.85
CA GLY A 269 16.16 5.29 -6.90
C GLY A 269 14.97 5.81 -6.08
N HIS A 270 14.36 5.00 -5.21
CA HIS A 270 13.34 5.46 -4.23
C HIS A 270 13.94 5.98 -2.93
N VAL A 271 15.27 5.94 -2.78
CA VAL A 271 15.97 6.46 -1.59
C VAL A 271 15.63 7.92 -1.36
N LEU A 272 15.54 8.72 -2.43
CA LEU A 272 15.28 10.15 -2.30
C LEU A 272 13.83 10.43 -1.88
N ASP A 273 12.84 9.75 -2.47
CA ASP A 273 11.43 9.94 -2.10
C ASP A 273 11.15 9.43 -0.67
N GLU A 274 11.74 8.29 -0.29
CA GLU A 274 11.66 7.75 1.07
C GLU A 274 12.38 8.66 2.07
N TRP A 275 13.57 9.18 1.72
CA TRP A 275 14.32 10.12 2.54
C TRP A 275 13.57 11.43 2.74
N ILE A 276 13.04 12.02 1.66
CA ILE A 276 12.24 13.25 1.70
C ILE A 276 11.00 13.03 2.57
N SER A 277 10.30 11.90 2.38
CA SER A 277 9.13 11.56 3.20
C SER A 277 9.49 11.45 4.69
N ALA A 278 10.60 10.79 5.03
CA ALA A 278 11.06 10.64 6.41
C ALA A 278 11.46 11.99 7.03
N VAL A 279 12.21 12.82 6.30
CA VAL A 279 12.61 14.16 6.75
C VAL A 279 11.39 15.07 6.92
N LYS A 280 10.42 15.01 6.00
CA LYS A 280 9.15 15.77 6.12
C LYS A 280 8.39 15.38 7.38
N ALA A 281 8.31 14.09 7.70
CA ALA A 281 7.67 13.61 8.91
C ALA A 281 8.38 14.09 10.19
N GLU A 282 9.71 13.95 10.24
CA GLU A 282 10.51 14.37 11.40
C GLU A 282 10.45 15.89 11.65
N LEU A 283 10.43 16.68 10.58
CA LEU A 283 10.38 18.14 10.66
C LEU A 283 8.95 18.72 10.71
N GLY A 284 7.91 17.87 10.64
CA GLY A 284 6.51 18.31 10.63
C GLY A 284 6.11 19.11 9.38
N ILE A 285 6.72 18.82 8.22
CA ILE A 285 6.51 19.53 6.96
C ILE A 285 5.43 18.82 6.12
N THR A 286 4.33 19.50 5.84
CA THR A 286 3.24 18.99 4.97
C THR A 286 3.36 19.44 3.52
N LEU A 287 4.29 20.34 3.22
CA LEU A 287 4.47 20.96 1.90
C LEU A 287 4.79 19.91 0.83
N ASP A 288 3.91 19.76 -0.16
CA ASP A 288 4.14 18.89 -1.32
C ASP A 288 4.81 19.67 -2.45
N VAL A 289 6.05 19.31 -2.79
CA VAL A 289 6.88 20.03 -3.77
C VAL A 289 7.30 19.06 -4.85
N ASP A 290 7.31 19.54 -6.10
CA ASP A 290 7.93 18.82 -7.20
C ASP A 290 9.46 18.71 -6.96
N VAL A 291 9.89 17.52 -6.55
CA VAL A 291 11.30 17.20 -6.28
C VAL A 291 12.14 17.31 -7.54
N ARG A 292 11.59 16.93 -8.71
CA ARG A 292 12.33 16.99 -9.98
C ARG A 292 12.62 18.44 -10.35
N LEU A 293 11.62 19.31 -10.21
CA LEU A 293 11.78 20.75 -10.43
C LEU A 293 12.92 21.33 -9.59
N LEU A 294 12.99 21.00 -8.29
CA LEU A 294 14.08 21.47 -7.42
C LEU A 294 15.45 20.90 -7.79
N LEU A 295 15.52 19.63 -8.23
CA LEU A 295 16.77 19.00 -8.65
C LEU A 295 17.27 19.55 -10.00
N ASP A 296 16.35 19.87 -10.92
CA ASP A 296 16.68 20.48 -12.20
C ASP A 296 17.19 21.92 -11.99
N LEU A 297 16.56 22.72 -11.12
CA LEU A 297 17.12 24.01 -10.72
C LEU A 297 18.51 23.88 -10.09
N ALA A 298 18.70 22.91 -9.19
CA ALA A 298 20.00 22.67 -8.57
C ALA A 298 21.07 22.33 -9.63
N ARG A 299 20.71 21.52 -10.64
CA ARG A 299 21.55 21.20 -11.79
C ARG A 299 21.89 22.45 -12.59
N ASP A 300 20.91 23.29 -12.88
CA ASP A 300 21.10 24.51 -13.68
C ASP A 300 22.00 25.51 -12.95
N ALA A 301 21.82 25.69 -11.64
CA ALA A 301 22.70 26.51 -10.83
C ALA A 301 24.14 25.95 -10.78
N ALA A 302 24.30 24.62 -10.65
CA ALA A 302 25.62 23.98 -10.64
C ALA A 302 26.41 24.21 -11.93
N HIS A 303 25.73 24.18 -13.09
CA HIS A 303 26.35 24.31 -14.40
C HIS A 303 26.46 25.77 -14.88
N GLY A 304 25.48 26.60 -14.54
CA GLY A 304 25.39 27.98 -15.00
C GLY A 304 26.09 29.00 -14.11
N VAL A 305 26.36 28.65 -12.84
CA VAL A 305 27.04 29.54 -11.88
C VAL A 305 28.33 28.89 -11.38
N ASP A 306 28.21 27.88 -10.50
CA ASP A 306 29.30 27.05 -10.00
C ASP A 306 28.71 25.88 -9.18
N ARG A 307 29.46 24.78 -8.99
CA ARG A 307 29.00 23.58 -8.25
C ARG A 307 28.40 23.88 -6.86
N PRO A 308 28.98 24.76 -6.02
CA PRO A 308 28.40 25.09 -4.71
C PRO A 308 27.06 25.85 -4.80
N ALA A 309 26.71 26.42 -5.94
CA ALA A 309 25.47 27.17 -6.12
C ALA A 309 24.22 26.28 -6.02
N ALA A 310 24.33 24.98 -6.33
CA ALA A 310 23.21 24.04 -6.28
C ALA A 310 22.51 23.98 -4.90
N PRO A 311 23.17 23.60 -3.79
CA PRO A 311 22.52 23.56 -2.47
C PRO A 311 22.14 24.93 -1.93
N LEU A 312 22.90 25.98 -2.26
CA LEU A 312 22.61 27.35 -1.80
C LEU A 312 21.34 27.91 -2.47
N THR A 313 21.16 27.64 -3.76
CA THR A 313 20.00 28.11 -4.52
C THR A 313 18.72 27.44 -4.05
N THR A 314 18.73 26.12 -3.84
CA THR A 314 17.55 25.39 -3.36
C THR A 314 17.17 25.77 -1.93
N PHE A 315 18.15 26.05 -1.06
CA PHE A 315 17.89 26.62 0.28
C PHE A 315 17.21 27.99 0.20
N LEU A 316 17.71 28.91 -0.65
CA LEU A 316 17.14 30.25 -0.81
C LEU A 316 15.73 30.22 -1.40
N VAL A 317 15.47 29.31 -2.34
CA VAL A 317 14.11 29.06 -2.87
C VAL A 317 13.17 28.59 -1.77
N GLY A 318 13.58 27.62 -0.96
CA GLY A 318 12.80 27.15 0.18
C GLY A 318 12.52 28.26 1.21
N TYR A 319 13.54 29.06 1.51
CA TYR A 319 13.42 30.21 2.41
C TYR A 319 12.46 31.29 1.87
N ALA A 320 12.58 31.63 0.58
CA ALA A 320 11.71 32.60 -0.08
C ALA A 320 10.25 32.14 -0.12
N ALA A 321 10.01 30.86 -0.44
CA ALA A 321 8.68 30.26 -0.42
C ALA A 321 8.08 30.27 1.00
N GLY A 322 8.89 29.93 2.02
CA GLY A 322 8.47 29.98 3.42
C GLY A 322 8.10 31.39 3.91
N ARG A 323 8.70 32.44 3.35
CA ARG A 323 8.32 33.85 3.63
C ARG A 323 7.01 34.27 2.98
N ALA A 324 6.59 33.61 1.90
CA ALA A 324 5.39 33.93 1.14
C ALA A 324 4.18 33.06 1.55
N GLU A 325 4.06 32.75 2.85
CA GLU A 325 3.02 31.89 3.44
C GLU A 325 3.12 30.39 3.07
N GLY A 326 4.18 29.99 2.34
CA GLY A 326 4.44 28.61 1.95
C GLY A 326 3.58 28.14 0.77
N GLY A 327 3.65 26.84 0.47
CA GLY A 327 2.82 26.21 -0.55
C GLY A 327 3.55 25.90 -1.87
N PRO A 328 3.01 24.97 -2.69
CA PRO A 328 3.66 24.51 -3.91
C PRO A 328 3.86 25.63 -4.95
N GLU A 329 2.88 26.54 -5.05
CA GLU A 329 2.93 27.68 -5.98
C GLU A 329 4.05 28.67 -5.62
N ALA A 330 4.20 29.00 -4.34
CA ALA A 330 5.29 29.88 -3.88
C ALA A 330 6.67 29.28 -4.17
N VAL A 331 6.82 27.96 -4.05
CA VAL A 331 8.05 27.26 -4.45
C VAL A 331 8.26 27.35 -5.96
N ALA A 332 7.25 27.03 -6.76
CA ALA A 332 7.34 27.08 -8.22
C ALA A 332 7.70 28.50 -8.71
N ASP A 333 7.14 29.54 -8.10
CA ASP A 333 7.43 30.94 -8.40
C ASP A 333 8.88 31.33 -8.07
N ALA A 334 9.37 30.88 -6.91
CA ALA A 334 10.75 31.09 -6.51
C ALA A 334 11.73 30.33 -7.42
N VAL A 335 11.40 29.10 -7.82
CA VAL A 335 12.18 28.32 -8.79
C VAL A 335 12.28 29.07 -10.12
N ARG A 336 11.15 29.51 -10.71
CA ARG A 336 11.17 30.23 -12.00
C ARG A 336 12.07 31.47 -11.98
N LYS A 337 12.07 32.22 -10.86
CA LYS A 337 12.94 33.39 -10.70
C LYS A 337 14.42 33.00 -10.61
N ALA A 338 14.73 31.92 -9.89
CA ALA A 338 16.10 31.42 -9.73
C ALA A 338 16.66 30.82 -11.03
N GLU A 339 15.86 30.04 -11.77
CA GLU A 339 16.23 29.49 -13.08
C GLU A 339 16.56 30.62 -14.08
N ALA A 340 15.67 31.62 -14.18
CA ALA A 340 15.91 32.76 -15.05
C ALA A 340 17.19 33.53 -14.69
N LEU A 341 17.56 33.58 -13.40
CA LEU A 341 18.79 34.21 -12.95
C LEU A 341 20.03 33.36 -13.31
N ALA A 342 19.98 32.05 -13.08
CA ALA A 342 21.06 31.13 -13.44
C ALA A 342 21.33 31.12 -14.94
N GLN A 343 20.29 31.19 -15.77
CA GLN A 343 20.41 31.27 -17.23
C GLN A 343 21.08 32.57 -17.69
N ARG A 344 20.77 33.71 -17.07
CA ARG A 344 21.46 34.98 -17.38
C ARG A 344 22.94 34.92 -17.04
N TRP A 345 23.29 34.38 -15.87
CA TRP A 345 24.68 34.16 -15.47
C TRP A 345 25.43 33.23 -16.43
N ALA A 346 24.80 32.13 -16.83
CA ALA A 346 25.39 31.19 -17.79
C ALA A 346 25.62 31.82 -19.18
N ALA A 347 24.78 32.78 -19.58
CA ALA A 347 24.92 33.50 -20.84
C ALA A 347 26.03 34.56 -20.79
N GLU A 348 26.28 35.18 -19.62
CA GLU A 348 27.39 36.12 -19.42
C GLU A 348 28.76 35.42 -19.36
N ALA A 349 28.78 34.15 -18.96
CA ALA A 349 30.01 33.34 -18.89
C ALA A 349 30.43 32.71 -20.23
N LYS A 350 29.66 32.91 -21.31
CA LYS A 350 29.95 32.45 -22.68
C LYS A 350 30.50 33.59 -23.54
#